data_AF-A0A256IZQ7-F1
#
_entry.id   AF-A0A256IZQ7-F1
#
_cell.length_a   1.000
_cell.length_b   1.000
_cell.length_c   1.000
_cell.angle_alpha   90.00
_cell.angle_beta   90.00
_cell.angle_gamma   90.00
#
_symmetry.space_group_name_H-M   'P 1'
#
loop_
_entity.id
_entity.type
_entity.pdbx_description
1 polymer ?
#
loop_
_entity_poly.entity_id
_entity_poly.type
_entity_poly.pdbx_seq_one_letter_code
_entity_poly.pdbx_strand_id
1 'polypeptide(L)'
;MRYTYRFRLDPTPEQRELLDHHRDTCRQLYNHALNEFEKIPESAGTLTQRVRQVRDQLTDLKVWWDELNDLYSTVAQAAVMRIENSIKALSQLKQNGYNVGSLNWKAPKD
;
A
#
# COMPACT_ATOMS: atom_id res chain seq x y z
N MET A 1 -15.94 31.41 9.23
CA MET A 1 -14.75 31.15 8.41
C MET A 1 -13.95 30.03 9.07
N ARG A 2 -13.86 28.83 8.45
CA ARG A 2 -13.04 27.74 8.99
C ARG A 2 -11.60 27.96 8.50
N TYR A 3 -10.72 28.40 9.38
CA TYR A 3 -9.29 28.47 9.06
C TYR A 3 -8.68 27.08 9.23
N THR A 4 -8.25 26.48 8.12
CA THR A 4 -7.46 25.26 8.16
C THR A 4 -5.99 25.65 8.15
N TYR A 5 -5.36 25.63 9.32
CA TYR A 5 -3.92 25.88 9.42
C TYR A 5 -3.16 24.74 8.74
N ARG A 6 -2.30 25.09 7.78
CA ARG A 6 -1.33 24.16 7.19
C ARG A 6 0.02 24.43 7.83
N PHE A 7 0.50 23.49 8.62
CA PHE A 7 1.84 23.54 9.18
C PHE A 7 2.79 22.82 8.23
N ARG A 8 3.91 23.46 7.91
CA ARG A 8 5.00 22.81 7.18
C ARG A 8 5.74 21.90 8.16
N LEU A 9 6.05 20.69 7.71
CA LEU A 9 6.96 19.82 8.42
C LEU A 9 8.39 20.15 7.95
N ASP A 10 9.26 20.56 8.86
CA ASP A 10 10.67 20.80 8.60
C ASP A 10 11.51 19.77 9.38
N PRO A 11 11.63 18.53 8.84
CA PRO A 11 12.29 17.44 9.55
C PRO A 11 13.81 17.64 9.60
N THR A 12 14.43 17.19 10.69
CA THR A 12 15.89 17.05 10.76
C THR A 12 16.39 16.01 9.74
N PRO A 13 17.70 15.98 9.41
CA PRO A 13 18.26 14.95 8.52
C PRO A 13 17.90 13.52 8.95
N GLU A 14 17.99 13.22 10.25
CA GLU A 14 17.69 11.90 10.82
C GLU A 14 16.20 11.57 10.69
N GLN A 15 15.32 12.55 10.92
CA GLN A 15 13.88 12.39 10.72
C GLN A 15 13.54 12.15 9.24
N ARG A 16 14.23 12.80 8.32
CA ARG A 16 14.04 12.59 6.88
C ARG A 16 14.45 11.17 6.49
N GLU A 17 15.60 10.70 6.94
CA GLU A 17 16.07 9.34 6.70
C GLU A 17 15.07 8.31 7.23
N LEU A 18 14.55 8.48 8.45
CA LEU A 18 13.53 7.60 9.01
C LEU A 18 12.22 7.61 8.20
N LEU A 19 11.78 8.77 7.74
CA LEU A 19 10.59 8.89 6.90
C LEU A 19 10.78 8.21 5.54
N ASP A 20 11.96 8.37 4.93
CA ASP A 20 12.30 7.75 3.66
C ASP A 20 12.42 6.23 3.80
N HIS A 21 13.02 5.74 4.90
CA HIS A 21 13.04 4.32 5.25
C HIS A 21 11.62 3.75 5.35
N HIS A 22 10.75 4.31 6.19
CA HIS A 22 9.37 3.84 6.32
C HIS A 22 8.58 3.92 5.01
N ARG A 23 8.77 4.99 4.24
CA ARG A 23 8.15 5.15 2.92
C ARG A 23 8.60 4.04 1.97
N ASP A 24 9.87 3.68 1.98
CA ASP A 24 10.41 2.62 1.15
C ASP A 24 9.93 1.23 1.61
N THR A 25 9.97 0.92 2.90
CA THR A 25 9.40 -0.31 3.46
C THR A 25 7.93 -0.47 3.07
N CYS A 26 7.12 0.60 3.16
CA CYS A 26 5.72 0.58 2.70
C CYS A 26 5.58 0.33 1.19
N ARG A 27 6.49 0.88 0.37
CA ARG A 27 6.52 0.65 -1.08
C ARG A 27 6.84 -0.80 -1.39
N GLN A 28 7.85 -1.37 -0.75
CA GLN A 28 8.24 -2.76 -0.93
C GLN A 28 7.12 -3.70 -0.48
N LEU A 29 6.51 -3.45 0.68
CA LEU A 29 5.37 -4.22 1.18
C LEU A 29 4.18 -4.19 0.22
N TYR A 30 3.83 -3.01 -0.33
CA TYR A 30 2.78 -2.89 -1.34
C TYR A 30 3.07 -3.76 -2.56
N ASN A 31 4.31 -3.73 -3.05
CA ASN A 31 4.73 -4.47 -4.22
C ASN A 31 4.68 -5.99 -4.01
N HIS A 32 5.18 -6.45 -2.85
CA HIS A 32 5.06 -7.85 -2.43
C HIS A 32 3.58 -8.28 -2.37
N ALA A 33 2.75 -7.48 -1.68
CA ALA A 33 1.33 -7.75 -1.56
C ALA A 33 0.58 -7.74 -2.90
N LEU A 34 0.98 -6.86 -3.83
CA LEU A 34 0.42 -6.85 -5.19
C LEU A 34 0.75 -8.14 -5.93
N ASN A 35 2.00 -8.61 -5.82
CA ASN A 35 2.41 -9.87 -6.43
C ASN A 35 1.65 -11.08 -5.85
N GLU A 36 1.46 -11.13 -4.53
CA GLU A 36 0.66 -12.18 -3.89
C GLU A 36 -0.82 -12.10 -4.30
N PHE A 37 -1.38 -10.89 -4.36
CA PHE A 37 -2.76 -10.68 -4.79
C PHE A 37 -3.01 -11.16 -6.23
N GLU A 38 -2.06 -10.92 -7.14
CA GLU A 38 -2.13 -11.35 -8.54
C GLU A 38 -2.17 -12.88 -8.70
N LYS A 39 -1.65 -13.63 -7.72
CA LYS A 39 -1.70 -15.11 -7.69
C LYS A 39 -3.05 -15.65 -7.23
N ILE A 40 -3.85 -14.85 -6.53
CA ILE A 40 -5.16 -15.28 -6.02
C ILE A 40 -6.19 -15.19 -7.16
N PRO A 41 -6.88 -16.28 -7.54
CA PRO A 41 -7.84 -16.25 -8.64
C PRO A 41 -9.08 -15.41 -8.30
N GLU A 42 -9.74 -14.84 -9.31
CA GLU A 42 -10.98 -14.07 -9.10
C GLU A 42 -12.11 -14.90 -8.47
N SER A 43 -12.13 -16.21 -8.72
CA SER A 43 -13.08 -17.14 -8.13
C SER A 43 -12.89 -17.36 -6.63
N ALA A 44 -11.76 -16.96 -6.03
CA ALA A 44 -11.51 -17.10 -4.60
C ALA A 44 -12.34 -16.13 -3.73
N GLY A 45 -13.07 -15.19 -4.34
CA GLY A 45 -14.02 -14.33 -3.65
C GLY A 45 -14.02 -12.90 -4.18
N THR A 46 -14.73 -12.03 -3.46
CA THR A 46 -14.77 -10.59 -3.76
C THR A 46 -13.38 -9.96 -3.69
N LEU A 47 -13.20 -8.82 -4.37
CA LEU A 47 -11.96 -8.03 -4.30
C LEU A 47 -11.49 -7.80 -2.85
N THR A 48 -12.41 -7.40 -1.97
CA THR A 48 -12.11 -7.15 -0.55
C THR A 48 -11.64 -8.41 0.16
N GLN A 49 -12.27 -9.56 -0.09
CA GLN A 49 -11.86 -10.83 0.51
C GLN A 49 -10.46 -11.25 0.05
N ARG A 50 -10.18 -11.14 -1.25
CA ARG A 50 -8.87 -11.50 -1.82
C ARG A 50 -7.74 -10.60 -1.30
N VAL A 51 -7.96 -9.29 -1.17
CA VAL A 51 -6.95 -8.38 -0.58
C VAL A 51 -6.75 -8.65 0.92
N ARG A 52 -7.83 -9.00 1.64
CA ARG A 52 -7.72 -9.36 3.07
C ARG A 52 -6.94 -10.66 3.28
N GLN A 53 -7.05 -11.64 2.38
CA GLN A 53 -6.23 -12.86 2.44
C GLN A 53 -4.73 -12.52 2.46
N VAL A 54 -4.29 -11.60 1.59
CA VAL A 54 -2.88 -11.13 1.58
C VAL A 54 -2.54 -10.35 2.84
N ARG A 55 -3.43 -9.48 3.32
CA ARG A 55 -3.22 -8.70 4.55
C ARG A 55 -3.05 -9.63 5.76
N ASP A 56 -3.81 -10.71 5.83
CA ASP A 56 -3.81 -11.61 6.99
C ASP A 56 -2.50 -12.42 7.10
N GLN A 57 -1.73 -12.51 6.00
CA GLN A 57 -0.37 -13.06 5.98
C GLN A 57 0.69 -12.12 6.59
N LEU A 58 0.35 -10.86 6.91
CA LEU A 58 1.32 -9.89 7.46
C LEU A 58 1.98 -10.38 8.76
N THR A 59 1.25 -11.13 9.59
CA THR A 59 1.79 -11.67 10.84
C THR A 59 2.96 -12.59 10.58
N ASP A 60 2.81 -13.52 9.63
CA ASP A 60 3.87 -14.46 9.26
C ASP A 60 4.99 -13.74 8.49
N LEU A 61 4.63 -12.78 7.63
CA LEU A 61 5.60 -12.00 6.87
C LEU A 61 6.55 -11.20 7.79
N LYS A 62 6.04 -10.68 8.92
CA LYS A 62 6.84 -9.98 9.94
C LYS A 62 7.87 -10.85 10.65
N VAL A 63 7.70 -12.18 10.63
CA VAL A 63 8.69 -13.12 11.19
C VAL A 63 9.90 -13.25 10.26
N TRP A 64 9.67 -13.21 8.95
CA TRP A 64 10.72 -13.36 7.94
C TRP A 64 11.32 -12.02 7.48
N TRP A 65 10.52 -10.95 7.47
CA TRP A 65 10.91 -9.60 7.08
C TRP A 65 10.82 -8.68 8.29
N ASP A 66 11.94 -8.58 9.00
CA ASP A 66 12.07 -7.90 10.28
C ASP A 66 11.80 -6.39 10.20
N GLU A 67 12.18 -5.71 9.11
CA GLU A 67 11.90 -4.28 8.89
C GLU A 67 10.41 -3.92 8.99
N LEU A 68 9.50 -4.88 8.73
CA LEU A 68 8.06 -4.64 8.89
C LEU A 68 7.64 -4.45 10.36
N ASN A 69 8.51 -4.79 11.32
CA ASN A 69 8.26 -4.56 12.74
C ASN A 69 8.46 -3.09 13.13
N ASP A 70 9.21 -2.32 12.35
CA ASP A 70 9.37 -0.87 12.55
C ASP A 70 8.14 -0.08 12.07
N LEU A 71 7.29 -0.69 11.25
CA LEU A 71 6.01 -0.11 10.85
C LEU A 71 4.93 -0.39 11.90
N TYR A 72 4.24 0.68 12.29
CA TYR A 72 2.99 0.54 13.04
C TYR A 72 2.01 -0.36 12.28
N SER A 73 1.35 -1.29 12.99
CA SER A 73 0.56 -2.36 12.37
C SER A 73 -0.53 -1.84 11.41
N THR A 74 -1.17 -0.72 11.75
CA THR A 74 -2.18 -0.10 10.88
C THR A 74 -1.59 0.47 9.60
N VAL A 75 -0.33 0.92 9.61
CA VAL A 75 0.38 1.41 8.42
C VAL A 75 0.69 0.26 7.48
N ALA A 76 1.22 -0.86 8.00
CA ALA A 76 1.46 -2.06 7.20
C ALA A 76 0.16 -2.60 6.57
N GLN A 77 -0.92 -2.68 7.36
CA GLN A 77 -2.22 -3.09 6.85
C GLN A 77 -2.75 -2.12 5.79
N ALA A 78 -2.62 -0.80 6.00
CA ALA A 78 -3.06 0.21 5.04
C ALA A 78 -2.26 0.14 3.72
N ALA A 79 -0.96 -0.19 3.78
CA ALA A 79 -0.14 -0.40 2.59
C ALA A 79 -0.70 -1.52 1.71
N VAL A 80 -1.09 -2.66 2.31
CA VAL A 80 -1.73 -3.78 1.59
C VAL A 80 -3.12 -3.39 1.08
N MET A 81 -3.97 -2.82 1.94
CA MET A 81 -5.35 -2.46 1.60
C MET A 81 -5.46 -1.39 0.49
N ARG A 82 -4.37 -0.65 0.22
CA ARG A 82 -4.29 0.30 -0.90
C ARG A 82 -4.54 -0.36 -2.26
N ILE A 83 -4.30 -1.67 -2.40
CA ILE A 83 -4.59 -2.44 -3.62
C ILE A 83 -6.09 -2.36 -3.96
N GLU A 84 -6.97 -2.65 -2.98
CA GLU A 84 -8.42 -2.59 -3.16
C GLU A 84 -8.88 -1.20 -3.62
N ASN A 85 -8.40 -0.15 -2.96
CA ASN A 85 -8.74 1.23 -3.30
C ASN A 85 -8.31 1.59 -4.73
N SER A 86 -7.12 1.14 -5.14
CA SER A 86 -6.57 1.43 -6.46
C SER A 86 -7.37 0.71 -7.56
N ILE A 87 -7.76 -0.56 -7.34
CA ILE A 87 -8.61 -1.31 -8.27
C ILE A 87 -10.01 -0.68 -8.39
N LYS A 88 -10.62 -0.28 -7.27
CA LYS A 88 -11.90 0.43 -7.29
C LYS A 88 -11.81 1.73 -8.08
N ALA A 89 -10.74 2.50 -7.90
CA ALA A 89 -10.52 3.72 -8.66
C ALA A 89 -10.38 3.46 -10.17
N LEU A 90 -9.62 2.43 -10.57
CA LEU A 90 -9.51 2.03 -11.98
C LEU A 90 -10.85 1.58 -12.56
N SER A 91 -11.64 0.82 -11.79
CA SER A 91 -12.98 0.40 -12.20
C SER A 91 -13.90 1.60 -12.44
N GLN A 92 -13.87 2.60 -11.55
CA GLN A 92 -14.64 3.84 -11.72
C GLN A 92 -14.21 4.62 -12.97
N LEU A 93 -12.91 4.75 -13.22
CA LEU A 93 -12.40 5.41 -14.42
C LEU A 93 -12.87 4.68 -15.69
N LYS A 94 -12.85 3.35 -15.69
CA LYS A 94 -13.36 2.54 -16.81
C LYS A 94 -14.85 2.77 -17.06
N GLN A 95 -15.67 2.81 -16.00
CA GLN A 95 -17.10 3.10 -16.09
C GLN A 95 -17.37 4.50 -16.66
N ASN A 96 -16.48 5.46 -16.40
CA ASN A 96 -16.56 6.81 -16.92
C ASN A 96 -16.05 6.94 -18.37
N GLY A 97 -15.72 5.83 -19.05
CA GLY A 97 -15.30 5.81 -20.46
C GLY A 97 -13.82 6.05 -20.69
N TYR A 98 -12.99 6.11 -19.65
CA TYR A 98 -11.54 6.23 -19.80
C TYR A 98 -10.90 4.88 -20.15
N ASN A 99 -9.85 4.91 -20.99
CA ASN A 99 -8.98 3.76 -21.18
C ASN A 99 -8.09 3.59 -19.94
N VAL A 100 -8.13 2.43 -19.30
CA VAL A 100 -7.40 2.15 -18.05
C VAL A 100 -6.46 0.95 -18.23
N GLY A 101 -5.27 1.05 -17.65
CA GLY A 101 -4.33 -0.06 -17.54
C GLY A 101 -4.55 -0.89 -16.28
N SER A 102 -3.53 -1.66 -15.90
CA SER A 102 -3.45 -2.41 -14.65
C SER A 102 -2.75 -1.62 -13.55
N LEU A 103 -2.76 -2.16 -12.33
CA LEU A 103 -1.83 -1.70 -11.31
C LEU A 103 -0.39 -1.96 -11.75
N ASN A 104 0.51 -1.08 -11.35
CA ASN A 104 1.92 -1.15 -11.71
C ASN A 104 2.80 -1.36 -10.47
N TRP A 105 3.89 -2.08 -10.66
CA TRP A 105 4.99 -2.15 -9.71
C TRP A 105 5.52 -0.75 -9.38
N LYS A 106 5.73 -0.47 -8.09
CA LYS A 106 6.29 0.80 -7.62
C LYS A 106 7.82 0.70 -7.56
N ALA A 107 8.49 1.21 -8.59
CA ALA A 107 9.95 1.34 -8.59
C ALA A 107 10.42 2.24 -7.43
N PRO A 108 11.65 2.01 -6.90
CA PRO A 108 12.32 2.97 -6.03
C PRO A 108 12.32 4.35 -6.68
N LYS A 109 12.27 5.39 -5.85
CA LYS A 109 12.52 6.75 -6.34
C LYS A 109 13.90 7.16 -5.85
N ASP A 110 14.75 7.54 -6.78
CA ASP A 110 16.00 8.25 -6.51
C ASP A 110 15.73 9.61 -5.84
#